data_AF-A0A950J015-F1
#
_entry.id   AF-A0A950J015-F1
#
_cell.length_a   1.000
_cell.length_b   1.000
_cell.length_c   1.000
_cell.angle_alpha   90.00
_cell.angle_beta   90.00
_cell.angle_gamma   90.00
#
_symmetry.space_group_name_H-M   'P 1'
#
loop_
_entity.id
_entity.type
_entity.pdbx_description
1 polymer ?
#
loop_
_entity_poly.entity_id
_entity_poly.type
_entity_poly.pdbx_seq_one_letter_code
_entity_poly.pdbx_strand_id
1 'polypeptide(L)'
;MMLPRTVDKARAMLDGGDPGVYFITPGLSAWLLRKLRFTEAEFLELVRSSGSEAQIAEVVQARASEGRILHLNGFMESFKVAEVSEDHHFEELYGHCEPDELVIDVMARDDRKMFG
;
A
#
# COMPACT_ATOMS: atom_id res chain seq x y z
N MET A 1 3.56 -7.74 2.57
CA MET A 1 4.50 -6.61 2.34
C MET A 1 3.83 -5.25 2.26
N MET A 2 2.80 -5.05 1.44
CA MET A 2 2.18 -3.72 1.25
C MET A 2 1.18 -3.28 2.35
N LEU A 3 0.75 -4.22 3.21
CA LEU A 3 -0.27 -3.94 4.24
C LEU A 3 0.20 -2.89 5.28
N PRO A 4 1.39 -2.98 5.90
CA PRO A 4 1.86 -1.98 6.86
C PRO A 4 1.83 -0.55 6.29
N ARG A 5 2.43 -0.34 5.10
CA ARG A 5 2.39 0.96 4.41
C ARG A 5 0.97 1.47 4.16
N THR A 6 0.03 0.57 3.87
CA THR A 6 -1.38 0.94 3.65
C THR A 6 -2.08 1.30 4.97
N VAL A 7 -1.73 0.64 6.08
CA VAL A 7 -2.19 1.00 7.43
C VAL A 7 -1.66 2.36 7.83
N ASP A 8 -0.39 2.67 7.57
CA ASP A 8 0.19 3.97 7.91
C ASP A 8 -0.47 5.12 7.15
N LYS A 9 -0.74 4.93 5.85
CA LYS A 9 -1.56 5.87 5.06
C LYS A 9 -2.96 6.03 5.65
N ALA A 10 -3.61 4.94 6.01
CA ALA A 10 -4.94 5.00 6.62
C ALA A 10 -4.93 5.79 7.93
N ARG A 11 -3.94 5.54 8.81
CA ARG A 11 -3.77 6.30 10.06
C ARG A 11 -3.57 7.79 9.80
N ALA A 12 -2.76 8.14 8.80
CA ALA A 12 -2.53 9.53 8.41
C ALA A 12 -3.80 10.23 7.87
N MET A 13 -4.74 9.47 7.30
CA MET A 13 -6.02 9.98 6.79
C MET A 13 -7.13 10.06 7.85
N LEU A 14 -6.92 9.55 9.07
CA LEU A 14 -7.90 9.66 10.16
C LEU A 14 -7.79 11.01 10.88
N ASP A 15 -8.80 11.35 11.69
CA ASP A 15 -8.85 12.62 12.43
C ASP A 15 -7.59 12.81 13.29
N GLY A 16 -6.92 13.95 13.09
CA GLY A 16 -5.66 14.29 13.77
C GLY A 16 -4.40 13.76 13.07
N GLY A 17 -4.54 13.01 11.98
CA GLY A 17 -3.43 12.64 11.09
C GLY A 17 -3.06 13.75 10.11
N ASP A 18 -1.89 13.61 9.48
CA ASP A 18 -1.42 14.45 8.38
C ASP A 18 -1.00 13.55 7.21
N PRO A 19 -1.85 13.38 6.18
CA PRO A 19 -1.53 12.54 5.04
C PRO A 19 -0.50 13.19 4.10
N GLY A 20 -0.28 14.52 4.19
CA GLY A 20 0.56 15.24 3.24
C GLY A 20 0.18 14.93 1.78
N VAL A 21 1.15 14.36 1.04
CA VAL A 21 0.98 13.92 -0.36
C VAL A 21 0.61 12.43 -0.51
N TYR A 22 0.46 11.71 0.61
CA TYR A 22 0.18 10.28 0.60
C TYR A 22 -1.31 9.98 0.68
N PHE A 23 -1.80 9.28 -0.34
CA PHE A 23 -3.19 8.83 -0.41
C PHE A 23 -3.28 7.30 -0.59
N ILE A 24 -4.40 6.71 -0.18
CA ILE A 24 -4.73 5.31 -0.48
C ILE A 24 -5.14 5.15 -1.94
N THR A 25 -5.98 6.06 -2.43
CA THR A 25 -6.47 6.13 -3.81
C THR A 25 -6.00 7.44 -4.47
N PRO A 26 -5.47 7.39 -5.70
CA PRO A 26 -5.21 6.22 -6.55
C PRO A 26 -3.94 5.41 -6.14
N GLY A 27 -3.65 4.33 -6.87
CA GLY A 27 -2.36 3.62 -6.79
C GLY A 27 -2.38 2.23 -6.12
N LEU A 28 -1.20 1.79 -5.68
CA LEU A 28 -0.97 0.42 -5.21
C LEU A 28 -1.73 0.05 -3.93
N SER A 29 -1.95 1.01 -3.02
CA SER A 29 -2.77 0.78 -1.83
C SER A 29 -4.22 0.49 -2.21
N ALA A 30 -4.82 1.28 -3.11
CA ALA A 30 -6.14 1.01 -3.67
C ALA A 30 -6.21 -0.31 -4.45
N TRP A 31 -5.15 -0.67 -5.20
CA TRP A 31 -5.05 -2.00 -5.83
C TRP A 31 -5.10 -3.13 -4.79
N LEU A 32 -4.30 -3.03 -3.71
CA LEU A 32 -4.27 -4.02 -2.64
C LEU A 32 -5.65 -4.16 -1.99
N LEU A 33 -6.30 -3.05 -1.62
CA LEU A 33 -7.62 -3.08 -0.99
C LEU A 33 -8.65 -3.78 -1.88
N ARG A 34 -8.69 -3.46 -3.19
CA ARG A 34 -9.55 -4.16 -4.15
C ARG A 34 -9.27 -5.67 -4.19
N LYS A 35 -8.00 -6.08 -4.16
CA LYS A 35 -7.63 -7.51 -4.14
C LYS A 35 -8.01 -8.19 -2.82
N LEU A 36 -8.00 -7.47 -1.70
CA LEU A 36 -8.45 -7.95 -0.40
C LEU A 36 -9.96 -7.77 -0.16
N ARG A 37 -10.70 -7.27 -1.16
CA ARG A 37 -12.14 -6.98 -1.08
C ARG A 37 -12.48 -6.03 0.06
N PHE A 38 -11.71 -4.95 0.15
CA PHE A 38 -12.01 -3.79 0.98
C PHE A 38 -12.36 -2.61 0.08
N THR A 39 -13.34 -1.81 0.51
CA THR A 39 -13.41 -0.41 0.10
C THR A 39 -12.42 0.42 0.95
N GLU A 40 -12.06 1.61 0.47
CA GLU A 40 -11.23 2.51 1.27
C GLU A 40 -11.90 2.89 2.60
N ALA A 41 -13.20 3.18 2.57
CA ALA A 41 -13.97 3.50 3.77
C ALA A 41 -14.01 2.33 4.78
N GLU A 42 -14.21 1.09 4.31
CA GLU A 42 -14.15 -0.09 5.18
C GLU A 42 -12.77 -0.27 5.81
N PHE A 43 -11.71 0.02 5.06
CA PHE A 43 -10.36 -0.10 5.57
C PHE A 43 -10.01 1.01 6.56
N LEU A 44 -10.42 2.26 6.31
CA LEU A 44 -10.27 3.36 7.26
C LEU A 44 -11.01 3.07 8.57
N GLU A 45 -12.23 2.53 8.50
CA GLU A 45 -12.98 2.14 9.69
C GLU A 45 -12.31 0.99 10.44
N LEU A 46 -11.78 -0.01 9.72
CA LEU A 46 -10.99 -1.08 10.34
C LEU A 46 -9.78 -0.51 11.09
N VAL A 47 -9.02 0.40 10.48
CA VAL A 47 -7.83 0.99 11.11
C VAL A 47 -8.22 1.88 12.31
N ARG A 48 -9.31 2.65 12.19
CA ARG A 48 -9.83 3.50 13.28
C ARG A 48 -10.23 2.67 14.50
N SER A 49 -10.93 1.56 14.27
CA SER A 49 -11.50 0.72 15.34
C SER A 49 -10.52 -0.31 15.90
N SER A 50 -9.42 -0.60 15.18
CA SER A 50 -8.40 -1.55 15.64
C SER A 50 -7.47 -0.92 16.68
N GLY A 51 -7.28 -1.61 17.81
CA GLY A 51 -6.33 -1.23 18.84
C GLY A 51 -4.89 -1.65 18.55
N SER A 52 -4.65 -2.50 17.54
CA SER A 52 -3.31 -2.96 17.17
C SER A 52 -3.22 -3.45 15.73
N GLU A 53 -1.98 -3.56 15.22
CA GLU A 53 -1.73 -4.15 13.89
C GLU A 53 -2.06 -5.63 13.82
N ALA A 54 -1.95 -6.36 14.95
CA ALA A 54 -2.34 -7.75 15.01
C ALA A 54 -3.84 -7.94 14.71
N GLN A 55 -4.69 -7.05 15.25
CA GLN A 55 -6.13 -7.08 14.97
C GLN A 55 -6.43 -6.79 13.50
N ILE A 56 -5.74 -5.82 12.90
CA ILE A 56 -5.86 -5.53 11.46
C ILE A 56 -5.46 -6.75 10.64
N ALA A 57 -4.34 -7.40 10.99
CA ALA A 57 -3.85 -8.59 10.30
C ALA A 57 -4.84 -9.76 10.40
N GLU A 58 -5.44 -9.99 11.57
CA GLU A 58 -6.47 -11.02 11.77
C GLU A 58 -7.68 -10.80 10.86
N VAL A 59 -8.20 -9.57 10.78
CA VAL A 59 -9.34 -9.25 9.91
C VAL A 59 -8.99 -9.43 8.43
N VAL A 60 -7.78 -9.03 8.02
CA VAL A 60 -7.30 -9.24 6.64
C VAL A 60 -7.18 -10.74 6.33
N GLN A 61 -6.63 -11.54 7.24
CA GLN A 61 -6.52 -12.99 7.09
C GLN A 61 -7.90 -13.67 7.05
N ALA A 62 -8.90 -13.15 7.78
CA ALA A 62 -10.27 -13.65 7.70
C ALA A 62 -10.92 -13.38 6.32
N ARG A 63 -10.49 -12.34 5.60
CA ARG A 63 -11.01 -12.00 4.26
C ARG A 63 -10.25 -12.65 3.11
N ALA A 64 -9.00 -13.08 3.31
CA ALA A 64 -8.15 -13.65 2.28
C ALA A 64 -7.41 -14.89 2.79
N SER A 65 -7.49 -15.99 2.05
CA SER A 65 -6.72 -17.20 2.37
C SER A 65 -5.22 -16.93 2.33
N GLU A 66 -4.45 -17.72 3.08
CA GLU A 66 -2.99 -17.65 3.10
C GLU A 66 -2.39 -17.74 1.68
N GLY A 67 -2.88 -18.67 0.85
CA GLY A 67 -2.45 -18.77 -0.55
C GLY A 67 -2.72 -17.51 -1.38
N ARG A 68 -3.81 -16.79 -1.11
CA ARG A 68 -4.09 -15.50 -1.75
C ARG A 68 -3.12 -14.42 -1.27
N ILE A 69 -2.80 -14.39 0.02
CA ILE A 69 -1.83 -13.43 0.59
C ILE A 69 -0.44 -13.68 0.01
N LEU A 70 0.00 -14.94 -0.05
CA LEU A 70 1.27 -15.33 -0.67
C LEU A 70 1.33 -14.92 -2.14
N HIS A 71 0.26 -15.18 -2.90
CA HIS A 71 0.19 -14.77 -4.29
C HIS A 71 0.30 -13.24 -4.48
N LEU A 72 -0.40 -12.46 -3.65
CA LEU A 72 -0.33 -10.99 -3.70
C LEU A 72 1.06 -10.47 -3.31
N ASN A 73 1.72 -11.09 -2.33
CA ASN A 73 3.09 -10.76 -1.99
C ASN A 73 4.04 -11.09 -3.16
N GLY A 74 3.96 -12.30 -3.72
CA GLY A 74 4.79 -12.69 -4.87
C GLY A 74 4.60 -11.80 -6.09
N PHE A 75 3.37 -11.33 -6.35
CA PHE A 75 3.12 -10.31 -7.38
C PHE A 75 3.92 -9.04 -7.09
N MET A 76 3.85 -8.51 -5.86
CA MET A 76 4.56 -7.28 -5.49
C MET A 76 6.09 -7.43 -5.55
N GLU A 77 6.62 -8.61 -5.24
CA GLU A 77 8.05 -8.94 -5.36
C GLU A 77 8.55 -8.95 -6.82
N SER A 78 7.66 -9.17 -7.80
CA SER A 78 8.01 -9.18 -9.22
C SER A 78 7.56 -7.95 -10.00
N PHE A 79 6.80 -7.05 -9.37
CA PHE A 79 6.13 -5.93 -10.05
C PHE A 79 7.12 -4.82 -10.39
N LYS A 80 7.34 -4.60 -11.70
CA LYS A 80 8.33 -3.67 -12.24
C LYS A 80 7.74 -2.31 -12.58
N VAL A 81 8.58 -1.29 -12.60
CA VAL A 81 8.22 0.08 -13.00
C VAL A 81 7.62 0.11 -14.42
N ALA A 82 8.12 -0.71 -15.35
CA ALA A 82 7.55 -0.83 -16.70
C ALA A 82 6.06 -1.23 -16.71
N GLU A 83 5.59 -1.92 -15.67
CA GLU A 83 4.19 -2.35 -15.53
C GLU A 83 3.29 -1.26 -14.92
N VAL A 84 3.89 -0.14 -14.51
CA VAL A 84 3.23 1.09 -14.02
C VAL A 84 3.04 2.10 -15.15
N SER A 85 3.40 1.75 -16.39
CA SER A 85 3.68 2.63 -17.54
C SER A 85 2.58 3.60 -18.03
N GLU A 86 1.40 3.62 -17.40
CA GLU A 86 0.36 4.63 -17.66
C GLU A 86 0.01 5.50 -16.44
N ASP A 87 0.65 5.26 -15.29
CA ASP A 87 0.42 6.01 -14.05
C ASP A 87 1.42 7.17 -13.96
N HIS A 88 1.07 8.29 -14.58
CA HIS A 88 1.85 9.55 -14.48
C HIS A 88 2.12 9.97 -13.03
N HIS A 89 1.27 9.54 -12.09
CA HIS A 89 1.43 9.85 -10.68
C HIS A 89 2.64 9.14 -10.05
N PHE A 90 3.04 7.98 -10.58
CA PHE A 90 4.20 7.26 -10.07
C PHE A 90 5.51 8.02 -10.35
N GLU A 91 5.68 8.52 -11.57
CA GLU A 91 6.85 9.33 -11.94
C GLU A 91 6.84 10.69 -11.22
N GLU A 92 5.67 11.30 -11.00
CA GLU A 92 5.55 12.52 -10.19
C GLU A 92 6.02 12.32 -8.73
N LEU A 93 5.68 11.18 -8.13
CA LEU A 93 6.02 10.89 -6.73
C LEU A 93 7.48 10.47 -6.54
N TYR A 94 8.02 9.64 -7.44
CA TYR A 94 9.32 9.00 -7.23
C TYR A 94 10.43 9.53 -8.17
N GLY A 95 10.07 10.37 -9.15
CA GLY A 95 10.96 10.83 -10.20
C GLY A 95 11.27 9.74 -11.22
N HIS A 96 12.30 9.99 -12.04
CA HIS A 96 12.73 9.04 -13.07
C HIS A 96 13.23 7.73 -12.43
N CYS A 97 12.67 6.61 -12.88
CA CYS A 97 13.01 5.26 -12.46
C CYS A 97 13.29 4.39 -13.69
N GLU A 98 14.20 3.42 -13.56
CA GLU A 98 14.50 2.49 -14.64
C GLU A 98 13.34 1.49 -14.82
N PRO A 99 12.96 1.13 -16.06
CA PRO A 99 11.79 0.27 -16.30
C PRO A 99 11.88 -1.12 -15.65
N ASP A 100 13.08 -1.64 -15.42
CA ASP A 100 13.33 -2.95 -14.84
C ASP A 100 13.43 -2.94 -13.30
N GLU A 101 13.45 -1.77 -12.67
CA GLU A 101 13.39 -1.63 -11.21
C GLU A 101 12.08 -2.21 -10.66
N LEU A 102 12.16 -2.81 -9.47
CA LEU A 102 10.98 -3.24 -8.75
C LEU A 102 10.32 -2.03 -8.07
N VAL A 103 9.00 -1.94 -8.20
CA VAL A 103 8.24 -0.84 -7.60
C VAL A 103 8.43 -0.79 -6.08
N ILE A 104 8.49 -1.95 -5.43
CA ILE A 104 8.72 -2.03 -3.98
C ILE A 104 10.09 -1.45 -3.57
N ASP A 105 11.11 -1.60 -4.40
CA ASP A 105 12.46 -1.09 -4.11
C ASP A 105 12.53 0.42 -4.29
N VAL A 106 11.84 0.94 -5.31
CA VAL A 106 11.67 2.40 -5.52
C VAL A 106 10.99 3.01 -4.30
N MET A 107 9.88 2.43 -3.85
CA MET A 107 9.13 2.92 -2.69
C MET A 107 9.94 2.83 -1.40
N ALA A 108 10.65 1.72 -1.17
CA ALA A 108 11.50 1.55 0.01
C ALA A 108 12.69 2.53 0.00
N ARG A 109 13.23 2.86 -1.17
CA ARG A 109 14.27 3.88 -1.33
C ARG A 109 13.74 5.27 -1.01
N ASP A 110 12.53 5.59 -1.43
CA ASP A 110 11.88 6.87 -1.11
C ASP A 110 11.58 7.02 0.39
N ASP A 111 11.04 5.97 1.02
CA ASP A 111 10.80 5.94 2.46
C ASP A 111 12.08 6.18 3.27
N ARG A 112 13.20 5.58 2.85
CA ARG A 112 14.51 5.82 3.48
C ARG A 112 15.00 7.27 3.34
N LYS A 113 14.61 7.99 2.29
CA LYS A 113 14.96 9.41 2.12
C LYS A 113 14.10 10.33 2.97
N MET A 114 12.81 9.99 3.15
CA MET A 114 11.88 10.83 3.92
C MET A 114 11.98 10.61 5.43
N PHE A 115 12.23 9.37 5.88
CA PHE A 115 12.12 8.99 7.29
C PHE A 115 13.41 8.42 7.91
N GLY A 116 14.50 8.29 7.13
CA GLY A 116 15.82 7.84 7.57
C GLY A 116 16.80 8.99 7.79
#